data_AF-A0AAV9VL24-F1
#
_entry.id   AF-A0AAV9VL24-F1
#
_cell.length_a   1.000
_cell.length_b   1.000
_cell.length_c   1.000
_cell.angle_alpha   90.00
_cell.angle_beta   90.00
_cell.angle_gamma   90.00
#
_symmetry.space_group_name_H-M   'P 1'
#
loop_
_entity.id
_entity.type
_entity.pdbx_description
1 polymer ?
#
loop_
_entity_poly.entity_id
_entity_poly.type
_entity_poly.pdbx_seq_one_letter_code
_entity_poly.pdbx_strand_id
1 'polypeptide(L)'
;MAHNKDPKSIEGRLHYLFTEGQNFLKSCSAQLEYMSDHGFLDKGGMRVQKHIHKHQDVQLDSKAVIAFIGESGAGKSTLLNALLDRENIVPTSGIRACTSVATEFSSRAPDMKTQFHAVIEYVGREEFEREVEILKYDIAGEDETQFDTENGYGMLSESEDEENDKSRINIPAVKRRRLSDSSSAAAAAVARDKMKALFPGFQDCDLPRIPKMVKELYENNKTLAAGKQIIESDVEDEFVEQIHEMIANRGDDDDTEPQFWPLIKVMRVHLDAEVLDGDAVLVDLPGLKDDNAARAAVAQGYLAKANEVIIVSRLTRALTDETTAALAEMGYTKQLQFDGRRRITIVCSFCDLFRPSDARQEFKNVKAFSASYDELNKQLKAIPPRKELRKLSATKQQEFKKEIERINKALQDLCLKNRDEQVPILLTKVYSRLLGGSTIIKSFLVASKDYQDLQIGQFEDELDPEESITVKRTQIPLLREYCMRIPMEQKVYRMKYFINNVWRAFGATRFLVEDLGTSLSQNIRDNICADLERAAKSMQKVFKIPFFPYDRLI
;
A
#
# COMPACT_ATOMS: atom_id res chain seq x y z
N MET A 1 23.50 29.56 1.14
CA MET A 1 22.53 28.92 0.21
C MET A 1 21.75 27.81 0.93
N ALA A 2 20.88 28.20 1.87
CA ALA A 2 20.20 27.27 2.80
C ALA A 2 18.66 27.43 2.79
N HIS A 3 18.06 27.84 1.66
CA HIS A 3 16.64 28.17 1.55
C HIS A 3 15.84 27.24 0.61
N ASN A 4 16.08 25.93 0.60
CA ASN A 4 15.31 25.02 -0.28
C ASN A 4 15.14 23.60 0.30
N LYS A 5 14.68 23.49 1.55
CA LYS A 5 14.50 22.20 2.23
C LYS A 5 13.13 21.99 2.88
N ASP A 6 12.18 22.88 2.66
CA ASP A 6 10.81 22.70 3.16
C ASP A 6 9.98 21.93 2.12
N PRO A 7 9.35 20.78 2.46
CA PRO A 7 8.46 20.03 1.58
C PRO A 7 7.38 20.91 0.92
N LYS A 8 6.81 21.87 1.65
CA LYS A 8 5.79 22.79 1.11
C LYS A 8 6.35 23.70 0.01
N SER A 9 7.60 24.13 0.14
CA SER A 9 8.29 24.91 -0.90
C SER A 9 8.57 24.08 -2.15
N ILE A 10 8.91 22.79 -2.00
CA ILE A 10 9.08 21.88 -3.13
C ILE A 10 7.76 21.68 -3.85
N GLU A 11 6.66 21.43 -3.12
CA GLU A 11 5.33 21.24 -3.69
C GLU A 11 4.84 22.47 -4.45
N GLY A 12 4.97 23.66 -3.86
CA GLY A 12 4.62 24.92 -4.54
C GLY A 12 5.41 25.13 -5.83
N ARG A 13 6.69 24.72 -5.87
CA ARG A 13 7.52 24.77 -7.07
C ARG A 13 7.10 23.74 -8.13
N LEU A 14 6.71 22.53 -7.72
CA LEU A 14 6.17 21.52 -8.63
C LEU A 14 4.86 22.02 -9.26
N HIS A 15 3.95 22.59 -8.47
CA HIS A 15 2.69 23.12 -8.97
C HIS A 15 2.87 24.28 -9.96
N TYR A 16 3.81 25.19 -9.66
CA TYR A 16 4.18 26.27 -10.59
C TYR A 16 4.71 25.72 -11.92
N LEU A 17 5.64 24.76 -11.87
CA LEU A 17 6.19 24.09 -13.04
C LEU A 17 5.11 23.40 -13.88
N PHE A 18 4.17 22.74 -13.21
CA PHE A 18 3.08 22.02 -13.84
C PHE A 18 2.18 23.00 -14.60
N THR A 19 1.81 24.09 -13.95
CA THR A 19 0.95 25.15 -14.51
C THR A 19 1.58 25.76 -15.77
N GLU A 20 2.86 26.11 -15.72
CA GLU A 20 3.58 26.66 -16.88
C GLU A 20 3.67 25.65 -18.03
N GLY A 21 3.97 24.39 -17.73
CA GLY A 21 4.00 23.33 -18.74
C GLY A 21 2.63 23.07 -19.37
N GLN A 22 1.54 23.09 -18.58
CA GLN A 22 0.19 22.96 -19.10
C GLN A 22 -0.21 24.14 -19.99
N ASN A 23 0.10 25.37 -19.58
CA ASN A 23 -0.14 26.57 -20.40
C ASN A 23 0.59 26.47 -21.75
N PHE A 24 1.82 25.97 -21.73
CA PHE A 24 2.57 25.71 -22.97
C PHE A 24 1.92 24.64 -23.85
N LEU A 25 1.51 23.50 -23.28
CA LEU A 25 0.83 22.45 -24.04
C LEU A 25 -0.49 22.94 -24.62
N LYS A 26 -1.26 23.76 -23.89
CA LYS A 26 -2.49 24.40 -24.38
C LYS A 26 -2.22 25.31 -25.57
N SER A 27 -1.18 26.14 -25.50
CA SER A 27 -0.76 26.98 -26.62
C SER A 27 -0.36 26.15 -27.86
N CYS A 28 0.44 25.10 -27.68
CA CYS A 28 0.81 24.20 -28.78
C CYS A 28 -0.41 23.49 -29.39
N SER A 29 -1.36 23.05 -28.55
CA SER A 29 -2.57 22.39 -29.04
C SER A 29 -3.41 23.32 -29.91
N ALA A 30 -3.64 24.56 -29.46
CA ALA A 30 -4.39 25.55 -30.22
C ALA A 30 -3.77 25.82 -31.61
N GLN A 31 -2.43 25.87 -31.68
CA GLN A 31 -1.73 26.05 -32.97
C GLN A 31 -1.86 24.83 -33.87
N LEU A 32 -1.73 23.62 -33.31
CA LEU A 32 -1.90 22.38 -34.07
C LEU A 32 -3.36 22.17 -34.52
N GLU A 33 -4.34 22.52 -33.70
CA GLU A 33 -5.77 22.51 -34.08
C GLU A 33 -6.02 23.44 -35.26
N TYR A 34 -5.52 24.68 -35.20
CA TYR A 34 -5.61 25.61 -36.33
C TYR A 34 -5.00 25.02 -37.61
N MET A 35 -3.82 24.39 -37.50
CA MET A 35 -3.15 23.76 -38.63
C MET A 35 -3.92 22.52 -39.14
N SER A 36 -4.58 21.78 -38.26
CA SER A 36 -5.46 20.66 -38.62
C SER A 36 -6.66 21.13 -39.42
N ASP A 37 -7.36 22.15 -38.92
CA ASP A 37 -8.60 22.67 -39.50
C ASP A 37 -8.39 23.24 -40.91
N HIS A 38 -7.19 23.74 -41.19
CA HIS A 38 -6.81 24.27 -42.49
C HIS A 38 -6.09 23.25 -43.39
N GLY A 39 -6.01 21.98 -42.98
CA GLY A 39 -5.43 20.90 -43.78
C GLY A 39 -3.91 20.96 -43.93
N PHE A 40 -3.22 21.67 -43.03
CA PHE A 40 -1.76 21.79 -43.03
C PHE A 40 -1.04 20.66 -42.29
N LEU A 41 -1.74 19.86 -41.46
CA LEU A 41 -1.12 18.75 -40.74
C LEU A 41 -1.13 17.46 -41.56
N ASP A 42 0.05 16.87 -41.68
CA ASP A 42 0.23 15.53 -42.20
C ASP A 42 -0.01 14.47 -41.10
N LYS A 43 0.21 13.18 -41.44
CA LYS A 43 0.09 12.08 -40.45
C LYS A 43 1.07 12.24 -39.28
N GLY A 44 2.24 12.85 -39.49
CA GLY A 44 3.20 13.16 -38.44
C GLY A 44 2.65 14.22 -37.47
N GLY A 45 2.11 15.29 -38.02
CA GLY A 45 1.45 16.37 -37.31
C GLY A 45 0.28 15.92 -36.42
N MET A 46 -0.61 15.09 -36.96
CA MET A 46 -1.71 14.51 -36.18
C MET A 46 -1.23 13.63 -35.01
N ARG A 47 -0.08 12.93 -35.15
CA ARG A 47 0.52 12.17 -34.06
C ARG A 47 1.05 13.08 -32.94
N VAL A 48 1.65 14.20 -33.30
CA VAL A 48 2.15 15.20 -32.34
C VAL A 48 0.97 15.85 -31.60
N GLN A 49 -0.10 16.20 -32.31
CA GLN A 49 -1.33 16.72 -31.72
C GLN A 49 -1.93 15.73 -30.71
N LYS A 50 -2.07 14.45 -31.09
CA LYS A 50 -2.55 13.40 -30.18
C LYS A 50 -1.64 13.22 -28.95
N HIS A 51 -0.31 13.33 -29.13
CA HIS A 51 0.65 13.25 -28.05
C HIS A 51 0.52 14.41 -27.06
N ILE A 52 0.29 15.65 -27.55
CA ILE A 52 0.08 16.83 -26.71
C ILE A 52 -1.22 16.70 -25.91
N HIS A 53 -2.33 16.33 -26.56
CA HIS A 53 -3.62 16.12 -25.88
C HIS A 53 -3.49 15.12 -24.73
N LYS A 54 -2.86 13.96 -24.98
CA LYS A 54 -2.61 12.95 -23.94
C LYS A 54 -1.89 13.50 -22.70
N HIS A 55 -0.99 14.47 -22.89
CA HIS A 55 -0.20 15.03 -21.80
C HIS A 55 -0.80 16.29 -21.17
N GLN A 56 -1.88 16.84 -21.73
CA GLN A 56 -2.67 17.90 -21.09
C GLN A 56 -3.51 17.35 -19.94
N ASP A 57 -4.00 16.11 -20.05
CA ASP A 57 -4.87 15.47 -19.07
C ASP A 57 -4.12 14.82 -17.89
N VAL A 58 -2.81 15.02 -17.78
CA VAL A 58 -2.00 14.43 -16.69
C VAL A 58 -2.41 15.04 -15.37
N GLN A 59 -2.77 14.22 -14.38
CA GLN A 59 -3.02 14.68 -13.01
C GLN A 59 -1.74 14.58 -12.17
N LEU A 60 -1.27 15.72 -11.66
CA LEU A 60 -0.08 15.75 -10.81
C LEU A 60 -0.39 15.20 -9.40
N ASP A 61 -1.54 15.60 -8.84
CA ASP A 61 -1.97 15.33 -7.47
C ASP A 61 -2.71 14.00 -7.32
N SER A 62 -2.39 13.02 -8.17
CA SER A 62 -2.92 11.68 -8.00
C SER A 62 -2.35 11.06 -6.71
N LYS A 63 -3.24 10.52 -5.89
CA LYS A 63 -2.91 9.83 -4.63
C LYS A 63 -1.85 8.75 -4.82
N ALA A 64 -1.01 8.56 -3.80
CA ALA A 64 0.01 7.52 -3.80
C ALA A 64 -0.42 6.33 -2.93
N VAL A 65 -0.60 5.18 -3.59
CA VAL A 65 -1.07 3.95 -2.95
C VAL A 65 0.11 3.20 -2.34
N ILE A 66 0.05 2.97 -1.03
CA ILE A 66 1.03 2.22 -0.24
C ILE A 66 0.35 0.95 0.24
N ALA A 67 0.64 -0.17 -0.41
CA ALA A 67 0.00 -1.44 -0.13
C ALA A 67 0.74 -2.24 0.94
N PHE A 68 0.05 -2.62 2.01
CA PHE A 68 0.58 -3.47 3.08
C PHE A 68 0.17 -4.91 2.85
N ILE A 69 1.15 -5.80 2.69
CA ILE A 69 0.94 -7.24 2.52
C ILE A 69 1.65 -8.03 3.61
N GLY A 70 1.15 -9.20 3.97
CA GLY A 70 1.77 -10.03 4.99
C GLY A 70 0.91 -11.24 5.33
N GLU A 71 1.50 -12.28 5.92
CA GLU A 71 0.73 -13.43 6.39
C GLU A 71 -0.29 -13.01 7.46
N SER A 72 -1.36 -13.80 7.62
CA SER A 72 -2.29 -13.61 8.73
C SER A 72 -1.55 -13.69 10.07
N GLY A 73 -1.86 -12.78 10.98
CA GLY A 73 -1.16 -12.65 12.26
C GLY A 73 0.25 -12.05 12.18
N ALA A 74 0.70 -11.55 11.02
CA ALA A 74 1.96 -10.82 10.90
C ALA A 74 1.93 -9.43 11.58
N GLY A 75 0.82 -9.00 12.18
CA GLY A 75 0.74 -7.73 12.92
C GLY A 75 0.48 -6.50 12.03
N LYS A 76 -0.02 -6.70 10.81
CA LYS A 76 -0.32 -5.64 9.84
C LYS A 76 -1.35 -4.63 10.36
N SER A 77 -2.48 -5.09 10.89
CA SER A 77 -3.53 -4.20 11.42
C SER A 77 -3.06 -3.39 12.63
N THR A 78 -2.28 -4.01 13.54
CA THR A 78 -1.66 -3.31 14.66
C THR A 78 -0.64 -2.27 14.20
N LEU A 79 0.13 -2.56 13.16
CA LEU A 79 1.05 -1.61 12.55
C LEU A 79 0.30 -0.42 11.92
N LEU A 80 -0.78 -0.67 11.19
CA LEU A 80 -1.57 0.39 10.56
C LEU A 80 -2.20 1.31 11.61
N ASN A 81 -2.77 0.75 12.69
CA ASN A 81 -3.26 1.55 13.81
C ASN A 81 -2.16 2.43 14.43
N ALA A 82 -0.96 1.89 14.64
CA ALA A 82 0.19 2.67 15.10
C ALA A 82 0.63 3.75 14.10
N LEU A 83 0.58 3.49 12.79
CA LEU A 83 0.91 4.49 11.77
C LEU A 83 -0.12 5.63 11.73
N LEU A 84 -1.40 5.31 11.92
CA LEU A 84 -2.52 6.25 11.91
C LEU A 84 -2.68 7.04 13.23
N ASP A 85 -1.91 6.72 14.28
CA ASP A 85 -2.11 7.22 15.65
C ASP A 85 -3.50 6.94 16.21
N ARG A 86 -4.00 5.73 15.95
CA ARG A 86 -5.31 5.27 16.39
C ARG A 86 -5.19 3.93 17.08
N GLU A 87 -6.16 3.59 17.92
CA GLU A 87 -6.10 2.34 18.66
C GLU A 87 -6.68 1.17 17.84
N ASN A 88 -7.90 1.36 17.32
CA ASN A 88 -8.76 0.28 16.84
C ASN A 88 -9.46 0.53 15.50
N ILE A 89 -9.07 1.56 14.73
CA ILE A 89 -9.67 1.80 13.41
C ILE A 89 -9.54 0.58 12.49
N VAL A 90 -8.34 0.03 12.35
CA VAL A 90 -8.12 -1.24 11.65
C VAL A 90 -8.40 -2.38 12.61
N PRO A 91 -9.27 -3.34 12.25
CA PRO A 91 -9.62 -4.44 13.15
C PRO A 91 -8.38 -5.31 13.45
N THR A 92 -8.04 -5.48 14.72
CA THR A 92 -6.92 -6.33 15.17
C THR A 92 -7.42 -7.70 15.63
N SER A 93 -6.65 -8.75 15.34
CA SER A 93 -7.10 -10.14 15.49
C SER A 93 -7.44 -10.52 16.95
N GLY A 94 -8.70 -10.91 17.13
CA GLY A 94 -9.39 -11.32 18.36
C GLY A 94 -10.88 -11.53 18.04
N ILE A 95 -11.37 -10.76 17.06
CA ILE A 95 -12.59 -10.99 16.29
C ILE A 95 -12.20 -11.86 15.06
N ARG A 96 -13.08 -12.79 14.67
CA ARG A 96 -12.82 -13.83 13.65
C ARG A 96 -12.38 -13.19 12.31
N ALA A 97 -11.25 -13.66 11.77
CA ALA A 97 -10.71 -13.38 10.42
C ALA A 97 -11.11 -12.02 9.78
N CYS A 98 -10.62 -10.91 10.35
CA CYS A 98 -11.14 -9.55 10.06
C CYS A 98 -10.69 -8.89 8.74
N THR A 99 -9.69 -9.40 8.02
CA THR A 99 -9.23 -8.77 6.76
C THR A 99 -9.86 -9.45 5.54
N SER A 100 -11.19 -9.41 5.42
CA SER A 100 -11.93 -9.92 4.26
C SER A 100 -12.02 -8.90 3.11
N VAL A 101 -11.84 -7.61 3.43
CA VAL A 101 -12.06 -6.48 2.53
C VAL A 101 -10.81 -5.61 2.44
N ALA A 102 -10.42 -5.21 1.22
CA ALA A 102 -9.37 -4.22 1.03
C ALA A 102 -9.81 -2.89 1.63
N THR A 103 -9.02 -2.35 2.56
CA THR A 103 -9.35 -1.12 3.27
C THR A 103 -8.33 -0.03 2.95
N GLU A 104 -8.79 1.08 2.40
CA GLU A 104 -7.98 2.25 2.09
C GLU A 104 -8.13 3.30 3.20
N PHE A 105 -7.01 3.85 3.68
CA PHE A 105 -6.98 4.99 4.58
C PHE A 105 -6.41 6.18 3.84
N SER A 106 -7.15 7.28 3.77
CA SER A 106 -6.68 8.52 3.15
C SER A 106 -7.08 9.73 3.97
N SER A 107 -6.44 10.86 3.70
CA SER A 107 -6.75 12.13 4.37
C SER A 107 -8.22 12.52 4.15
N ARG A 108 -8.68 13.45 4.99
CA ARG A 108 -10.05 13.99 4.96
C ARG A 108 -10.41 14.44 3.54
N ALA A 109 -11.57 13.99 3.05
CA ALA A 109 -12.11 14.48 1.80
C ALA A 109 -12.62 15.93 1.96
N PRO A 110 -12.55 16.78 0.92
CA PRO A 110 -12.89 18.21 1.03
C PRO A 110 -14.34 18.51 1.46
N ASP A 111 -15.25 17.57 1.22
CA ASP A 111 -16.69 17.64 1.50
C ASP A 111 -17.09 17.05 2.85
N MET A 112 -16.14 16.50 3.62
CA MET A 112 -16.42 15.89 4.92
C MET A 112 -16.85 16.91 5.97
N LYS A 113 -17.98 16.60 6.63
CA LYS A 113 -18.48 17.38 7.77
C LYS A 113 -18.02 16.84 9.12
N THR A 114 -17.84 15.52 9.23
CA THR A 114 -17.49 14.83 10.46
C THR A 114 -16.00 14.51 10.56
N GLN A 115 -15.54 14.09 11.74
CA GLN A 115 -14.14 13.66 11.95
C GLN A 115 -13.79 12.40 11.17
N PHE A 116 -14.68 11.41 11.17
CA PHE A 116 -14.51 10.13 10.50
C PHE A 116 -15.56 9.92 9.42
N HIS A 117 -15.12 9.38 8.28
CA HIS A 117 -15.99 9.07 7.16
C HIS A 117 -15.50 7.81 6.44
N ALA A 118 -16.38 6.83 6.24
CA ALA A 118 -16.10 5.63 5.45
C ALA A 118 -17.05 5.55 4.25
N VAL A 119 -16.47 5.26 3.09
CA VAL A 119 -17.19 4.89 1.87
C VAL A 119 -17.04 3.40 1.68
N ILE A 120 -18.15 2.68 1.77
CA ILE A 120 -18.21 1.25 1.47
C ILE A 120 -18.75 1.12 0.06
N GLU A 121 -17.94 0.56 -0.82
CA GLU A 121 -18.34 0.26 -2.20
C GLU A 121 -18.73 -1.21 -2.30
N TYR A 122 -19.90 -1.47 -2.87
CA TYR A 122 -20.42 -2.81 -3.07
C TYR A 122 -20.16 -3.29 -4.50
N VAL A 123 -19.97 -4.59 -4.63
CA VAL A 123 -19.93 -5.28 -5.92
C VAL A 123 -21.25 -5.05 -6.65
N GLY A 124 -21.19 -4.66 -7.92
CA GLY A 124 -22.39 -4.48 -8.74
C GLY A 124 -23.12 -5.80 -9.00
N ARG A 125 -24.42 -5.74 -9.27
CA ARG A 125 -25.22 -6.98 -9.49
C ARG A 125 -24.64 -7.88 -10.58
N GLU A 126 -24.31 -7.32 -11.74
CA GLU A 126 -23.75 -8.11 -12.86
C GLU A 126 -22.38 -8.68 -12.54
N GLU A 127 -21.58 -7.94 -11.76
CA GLU A 127 -20.27 -8.39 -11.28
C GLU A 127 -20.42 -9.57 -10.32
N PHE A 128 -21.37 -9.49 -9.38
CA PHE A 128 -21.65 -10.56 -8.45
C PHE A 128 -22.30 -11.78 -9.11
N GLU A 129 -23.18 -11.59 -10.10
CA GLU A 129 -23.73 -12.70 -10.90
C GLU A 129 -22.62 -13.50 -11.61
N ARG A 130 -21.54 -12.84 -12.06
CA ARG A 130 -20.36 -13.53 -12.61
C ARG A 130 -19.58 -14.28 -11.52
N GLU A 131 -19.38 -13.68 -10.35
CA GLU A 131 -18.71 -14.33 -9.21
C GLU A 131 -19.49 -15.58 -8.75
N VAL A 132 -20.82 -15.51 -8.71
CA VAL A 132 -21.70 -16.61 -8.34
C VAL A 132 -21.49 -17.85 -9.22
N GLU A 133 -21.25 -17.70 -10.52
CA GLU A 133 -20.96 -18.85 -11.39
C GLU A 133 -19.68 -19.57 -10.97
N ILE A 134 -18.70 -18.83 -10.45
CA ILE A 134 -17.46 -19.41 -9.92
C ILE A 134 -17.71 -20.06 -8.56
N LEU A 135 -18.46 -19.41 -7.67
CA LEU A 135 -18.84 -19.98 -6.37
C LEU A 135 -19.65 -21.28 -6.53
N LYS A 136 -20.56 -21.33 -7.52
CA LYS A 136 -21.29 -22.56 -7.86
C LYS A 136 -20.35 -23.67 -8.28
N TYR A 137 -19.36 -23.36 -9.12
CA TYR A 137 -18.35 -24.32 -9.55
C TYR A 137 -17.53 -24.85 -8.37
N ASP A 138 -17.13 -23.98 -7.44
CA ASP A 138 -16.39 -24.36 -6.24
C ASP A 138 -17.21 -25.24 -5.29
N ILE A 139 -18.54 -25.01 -5.18
CA ILE A 139 -19.44 -25.80 -4.33
C ILE A 139 -19.81 -27.15 -4.97
N ALA A 140 -20.14 -27.16 -6.27
CA ALA A 140 -20.71 -28.32 -6.95
C ALA A 140 -19.71 -29.46 -7.14
N GLY A 141 -18.42 -29.16 -7.26
CA GLY A 141 -17.36 -30.18 -7.36
C GLY A 141 -17.56 -31.18 -8.51
N GLU A 142 -17.08 -30.82 -9.70
CA GLU A 142 -17.15 -31.60 -10.96
C GLU A 142 -18.55 -31.70 -11.60
N ASP A 143 -18.74 -30.91 -12.66
CA ASP A 143 -19.31 -31.37 -13.93
C ASP A 143 -18.46 -30.75 -15.06
N GLU A 144 -18.29 -31.46 -16.17
CA GLU A 144 -17.36 -31.21 -17.28
C GLU A 144 -17.60 -29.90 -18.09
N THR A 145 -17.91 -28.77 -17.46
CA THR A 145 -17.90 -27.47 -18.15
C THR A 145 -16.56 -26.79 -17.95
N GLN A 146 -15.76 -26.76 -19.01
CA GLN A 146 -14.50 -26.01 -19.09
C GLN A 146 -14.77 -24.51 -18.84
N PHE A 147 -14.60 -24.05 -17.59
CA PHE A 147 -14.67 -22.64 -17.24
C PHE A 147 -13.26 -22.09 -17.03
N ASP A 148 -12.91 -21.05 -17.79
CA ASP A 148 -11.56 -20.49 -17.83
C ASP A 148 -11.39 -19.48 -16.69
N THR A 149 -10.96 -19.97 -15.51
CA THR A 149 -10.91 -19.19 -14.27
C THR A 149 -9.95 -17.98 -14.33
N GLU A 150 -8.96 -17.96 -15.23
CA GLU A 150 -8.05 -16.81 -15.37
C GLU A 150 -8.70 -15.61 -16.06
N ASN A 151 -9.59 -15.84 -17.05
CA ASN A 151 -10.22 -14.76 -17.81
C ASN A 151 -11.39 -14.11 -17.07
N GLY A 152 -12.12 -14.86 -16.23
CA GLY A 152 -13.24 -14.34 -15.46
C GLY A 152 -12.85 -13.35 -14.36
N TYR A 153 -11.74 -13.61 -13.65
CA TYR A 153 -11.26 -12.75 -12.56
C TYR A 153 -10.42 -11.56 -13.04
N GLY A 154 -9.68 -11.68 -14.16
CA GLY A 154 -8.92 -10.55 -14.72
C GLY A 154 -9.80 -9.39 -15.17
N MET A 155 -11.00 -9.67 -15.66
CA MET A 155 -11.94 -8.67 -16.17
C MET A 155 -12.64 -7.85 -15.07
N LEU A 156 -12.59 -8.29 -13.80
CA LEU A 156 -13.13 -7.56 -12.65
C LEU A 156 -12.17 -6.48 -12.10
N SER A 157 -10.93 -6.45 -12.63
CA SER A 157 -9.87 -5.53 -12.18
C SER A 157 -9.69 -4.29 -13.06
N GLU A 158 -10.40 -4.21 -14.19
CA GLU A 158 -10.41 -3.03 -15.05
C GLU A 158 -11.21 -1.92 -14.35
N SER A 159 -10.49 -0.93 -13.82
CA SER A 159 -11.09 0.38 -13.50
C SER A 159 -11.51 1.03 -14.81
N GLU A 160 -12.72 1.60 -14.86
CA GLU A 160 -13.35 2.20 -16.04
C GLU A 160 -12.61 3.42 -16.65
N ASP A 161 -11.41 3.75 -16.18
CA ASP A 161 -10.58 4.84 -16.68
C ASP A 161 -9.48 4.32 -17.62
N GLU A 162 -9.83 3.78 -18.78
CA GLU A 162 -8.93 3.76 -19.95
C GLU A 162 -9.71 3.41 -21.23
N GLU A 163 -10.32 4.43 -21.84
CA GLU A 163 -10.70 4.32 -23.25
C GLU A 163 -9.43 4.16 -24.11
N ASN A 164 -9.37 3.02 -24.79
CA ASN A 164 -8.85 2.85 -26.15
C ASN A 164 -7.36 2.48 -26.32
N ASP A 165 -7.07 1.17 -26.33
CA ASP A 165 -6.28 0.57 -27.41
C ASP A 165 -6.65 -0.91 -27.64
N LYS A 166 -7.47 -1.16 -28.68
CA LYS A 166 -7.75 -2.51 -29.18
C LYS A 166 -6.53 -3.05 -29.93
N SER A 167 -5.52 -3.49 -29.20
CA SER A 167 -4.55 -4.46 -29.72
C SER A 167 -4.46 -5.65 -28.77
N ARG A 168 -5.17 -6.71 -29.13
CA ARG A 168 -5.12 -8.02 -28.48
C ARG A 168 -3.68 -8.55 -28.56
N ILE A 169 -2.88 -8.28 -27.53
CA ILE A 169 -1.66 -9.05 -27.28
C ILE A 169 -2.14 -10.41 -26.81
N ASN A 170 -1.97 -11.41 -27.67
CA ASN A 170 -2.33 -12.80 -27.43
C ASN A 170 -1.38 -13.37 -26.35
N ILE A 171 -1.69 -13.15 -25.08
CA ILE A 171 -0.99 -13.79 -23.96
C ILE A 171 -1.45 -15.26 -23.95
N PRO A 172 -0.54 -16.25 -23.98
CA PRO A 172 -0.94 -17.65 -23.97
C PRO A 172 -1.67 -17.99 -22.66
N ALA A 173 -2.90 -18.49 -22.76
CA ALA A 173 -3.73 -18.94 -21.64
C ALA A 173 -2.96 -19.93 -20.76
N VAL A 174 -2.72 -19.58 -19.50
CA VAL A 174 -2.07 -20.46 -18.54
C VAL A 174 -3.15 -21.32 -17.89
N LYS A 175 -3.32 -22.54 -18.40
CA LYS A 175 -4.17 -23.55 -17.75
C LYS A 175 -3.69 -23.78 -16.32
N ARG A 176 -4.42 -23.30 -15.31
CA ARG A 176 -4.22 -23.76 -13.93
C ARG A 176 -4.63 -25.23 -13.85
N ARG A 177 -3.64 -26.11 -13.73
CA ARG A 177 -3.85 -27.49 -13.31
C ARG A 177 -4.24 -27.43 -11.82
N ARG A 178 -5.40 -28.00 -11.46
CA ARG A 178 -5.86 -28.10 -10.06
C ARG A 178 -4.70 -28.62 -9.19
N LEU A 179 -4.24 -27.82 -8.23
CA LEU A 179 -3.24 -28.24 -7.25
C LEU A 179 -3.98 -28.84 -6.05
N SER A 180 -3.91 -30.18 -5.91
CA SER A 180 -4.34 -31.00 -4.77
C SER A 180 -5.82 -30.89 -4.31
N ASP A 181 -6.40 -32.02 -3.90
CA ASP A 181 -7.80 -32.12 -3.43
C ASP A 181 -8.09 -31.26 -2.19
N SER A 182 -7.08 -30.93 -1.38
CA SER A 182 -7.24 -30.09 -0.18
C SER A 182 -7.56 -28.63 -0.49
N SER A 183 -7.07 -28.09 -1.60
CA SER A 183 -7.34 -26.70 -2.01
C SER A 183 -8.78 -26.53 -2.51
N SER A 184 -9.34 -27.56 -3.16
CA SER A 184 -10.73 -27.56 -3.63
C SER A 184 -11.73 -27.58 -2.47
N ALA A 185 -11.45 -28.33 -1.40
CA ALA A 185 -12.30 -28.39 -0.23
C ALA A 185 -12.30 -27.06 0.56
N ALA A 186 -11.14 -26.40 0.65
CA ALA A 186 -11.01 -25.08 1.27
C ALA A 186 -11.78 -24.00 0.49
N ALA A 187 -11.64 -23.98 -0.85
CA ALA A 187 -12.40 -23.08 -1.71
C ALA A 187 -13.92 -23.29 -1.59
N ALA A 188 -14.38 -24.55 -1.59
CA ALA A 188 -15.79 -24.90 -1.40
C ALA A 188 -16.33 -24.45 -0.03
N ALA A 189 -15.55 -24.60 1.04
CA ALA A 189 -15.92 -24.10 2.37
C ALA A 189 -16.09 -22.58 2.38
N VAL A 190 -15.13 -21.85 1.82
CA VAL A 190 -15.22 -20.37 1.71
C VAL A 190 -16.41 -19.93 0.86
N ALA A 191 -16.70 -20.64 -0.23
CA ALA A 191 -17.86 -20.36 -1.07
C ALA A 191 -19.17 -20.58 -0.31
N ARG A 192 -19.29 -21.68 0.44
CA ARG A 192 -20.46 -21.93 1.30
C ARG A 192 -20.62 -20.86 2.38
N ASP A 193 -19.53 -20.43 3.02
CA ASP A 193 -19.58 -19.39 4.04
C ASP A 193 -20.08 -18.06 3.46
N LYS A 194 -19.62 -17.68 2.26
CA LYS A 194 -20.14 -16.50 1.54
C LYS A 194 -21.64 -16.63 1.25
N MET A 195 -22.07 -17.79 0.75
CA MET A 195 -23.47 -18.02 0.40
C MET A 195 -24.39 -18.01 1.62
N LYS A 196 -23.97 -18.65 2.72
CA LYS A 196 -24.70 -18.62 4.00
C LYS A 196 -24.77 -17.22 4.60
N ALA A 197 -23.70 -16.44 4.50
CA ALA A 197 -23.67 -15.05 4.96
C ALA A 197 -24.70 -14.20 4.20
N LEU A 198 -24.77 -14.32 2.88
CA LEU A 198 -25.71 -13.53 2.06
C LEU A 198 -27.15 -14.03 2.09
N PHE A 199 -27.32 -15.34 2.28
CA PHE A 199 -28.62 -16.00 2.25
C PHE A 199 -28.76 -16.91 3.48
N PRO A 200 -29.27 -16.36 4.60
CA PRO A 200 -29.52 -17.15 5.79
C PRO A 200 -30.32 -18.43 5.49
N GLY A 201 -29.81 -19.58 5.96
CA GLY A 201 -30.41 -20.89 5.71
C GLY A 201 -30.09 -21.52 4.35
N PHE A 202 -29.16 -20.96 3.57
CA PHE A 202 -28.72 -21.52 2.29
C PHE A 202 -28.27 -22.99 2.40
N GLN A 203 -28.76 -23.82 1.48
CA GLN A 203 -28.34 -25.22 1.31
C GLN A 203 -27.85 -25.46 -0.12
N ASP A 204 -26.99 -26.47 -0.31
CA ASP A 204 -26.45 -26.81 -1.64
C ASP A 204 -27.57 -27.12 -2.67
N CYS A 205 -28.78 -27.52 -2.24
CA CYS A 205 -29.94 -27.69 -3.14
C CYS A 205 -30.50 -26.39 -3.72
N ASP A 206 -30.14 -25.23 -3.15
CA ASP A 206 -30.57 -23.91 -3.62
C ASP A 206 -29.65 -23.35 -4.72
N LEU A 207 -28.57 -24.05 -5.10
CA LEU A 207 -27.65 -23.65 -6.19
C LEU A 207 -28.38 -23.20 -7.48
N PRO A 208 -29.44 -23.90 -7.97
CA PRO A 208 -30.16 -23.46 -9.18
C PRO A 208 -30.97 -22.17 -8.98
N ARG A 209 -31.31 -21.83 -7.73
CA ARG A 209 -32.13 -20.67 -7.37
C ARG A 209 -31.30 -19.40 -7.13
N ILE A 210 -29.99 -19.53 -6.97
CA ILE A 210 -29.10 -18.39 -6.66
C ILE A 210 -29.32 -17.19 -7.58
N PRO A 211 -29.40 -17.32 -8.93
CA PRO A 211 -29.57 -16.15 -9.79
C PRO A 211 -30.83 -15.33 -9.45
N LYS A 212 -31.91 -16.02 -9.06
CA LYS A 212 -33.14 -15.37 -8.62
C LYS A 212 -32.97 -14.71 -7.25
N MET A 213 -32.32 -15.40 -6.31
CA MET A 213 -32.05 -14.89 -4.97
C MET A 213 -31.14 -13.63 -5.01
N VAL A 214 -30.13 -13.63 -5.87
CA VAL A 214 -29.26 -12.47 -6.13
C VAL A 214 -30.07 -11.29 -6.66
N LYS A 215 -30.92 -11.53 -7.65
CA LYS A 215 -31.79 -10.48 -8.19
C LYS A 215 -32.69 -9.88 -7.11
N GLU A 216 -33.35 -10.72 -6.32
CA GLU A 216 -34.21 -10.29 -5.21
C GLU A 216 -33.43 -9.52 -4.12
N LEU A 217 -32.20 -9.93 -3.82
CA LEU A 217 -31.32 -9.26 -2.86
C LEU A 217 -31.03 -7.80 -3.25
N TYR A 218 -30.65 -7.56 -4.51
CA TYR A 218 -30.35 -6.22 -5.03
C TYR A 218 -31.60 -5.37 -5.24
N GLU A 219 -32.74 -5.97 -5.62
CA GLU A 219 -34.01 -5.24 -5.80
C GLU A 219 -34.59 -4.78 -4.46
N ASN A 220 -34.43 -5.58 -3.40
CA ASN A 220 -34.98 -5.28 -2.07
C ASN A 220 -34.05 -4.40 -1.22
N ASN A 221 -32.77 -4.27 -1.57
CA ASN A 221 -31.80 -3.49 -0.80
C ASN A 221 -31.34 -2.24 -1.55
N LYS A 222 -31.82 -1.08 -1.11
CA LYS A 222 -31.49 0.23 -1.71
C LYS A 222 -29.99 0.54 -1.69
N THR A 223 -29.28 0.09 -0.66
CA THR A 223 -27.85 0.35 -0.49
C THR A 223 -27.03 -0.44 -1.51
N LEU A 224 -27.37 -1.71 -1.71
CA LEU A 224 -26.76 -2.54 -2.76
C LEU A 224 -27.11 -2.03 -4.17
N ALA A 225 -28.35 -1.57 -4.38
CA ALA A 225 -28.76 -0.96 -5.65
C ALA A 225 -28.02 0.35 -5.95
N ALA A 226 -27.72 1.16 -4.92
CA ALA A 226 -26.91 2.36 -5.07
C ALA A 226 -25.41 2.06 -5.26
N GLY A 227 -24.97 0.83 -4.95
CA GLY A 227 -23.56 0.40 -5.03
C GLY A 227 -22.64 1.01 -3.98
N LYS A 228 -23.16 1.87 -3.09
CA LYS A 228 -22.36 2.60 -2.11
C LYS A 228 -23.14 2.87 -0.82
N GLN A 229 -22.43 2.80 0.30
CA GLN A 229 -22.88 3.27 1.62
C GLN A 229 -21.84 4.22 2.21
N ILE A 230 -22.33 5.24 2.92
CA ILE A 230 -21.49 6.19 3.64
C ILE A 230 -21.78 6.03 5.13
N ILE A 231 -20.71 5.98 5.92
CA ILE A 231 -20.74 6.01 7.39
C ILE A 231 -19.96 7.24 7.84
N GLU A 232 -20.57 8.07 8.67
CA GLU A 232 -19.99 9.32 9.17
C GLU A 232 -20.22 9.41 10.68
N SER A 233 -19.17 9.76 11.44
CA SER A 233 -19.30 10.07 12.87
C SER A 233 -18.19 11.01 13.33
N ASP A 234 -18.48 11.79 14.38
CA ASP A 234 -17.49 12.59 15.09
C ASP A 234 -16.86 11.83 16.26
N VAL A 235 -17.42 10.67 16.65
CA VAL A 235 -16.97 9.84 17.75
C VAL A 235 -16.28 8.60 17.20
N GLU A 236 -15.01 8.39 17.56
CA GLU A 236 -14.18 7.29 17.05
C GLU A 236 -14.78 5.92 17.40
N ASP A 237 -15.20 5.71 18.64
CA ASP A 237 -15.73 4.41 19.08
C ASP A 237 -17.00 4.00 18.33
N GLU A 238 -17.95 4.93 18.14
CA GLU A 238 -19.17 4.69 17.36
C GLU A 238 -18.86 4.41 15.89
N PHE A 239 -17.89 5.14 15.32
CA PHE A 239 -17.45 4.93 13.95
C PHE A 239 -16.85 3.53 13.78
N VAL A 240 -15.93 3.16 14.67
CA VAL A 240 -15.22 1.87 14.69
C VAL A 240 -16.21 0.72 14.82
N GLU A 241 -17.17 0.82 15.75
CA GLU A 241 -18.21 -0.19 15.92
C GLU A 241 -19.00 -0.41 14.63
N GLN A 242 -19.45 0.68 13.98
CA GLN A 242 -20.20 0.60 12.73
C GLN A 242 -19.37 0.00 11.58
N ILE A 243 -18.12 0.43 11.38
CA ILE A 243 -17.30 -0.12 10.28
C ILE A 243 -16.90 -1.58 10.53
N HIS A 244 -16.64 -1.96 11.79
CA HIS A 244 -16.29 -3.33 12.15
C HIS A 244 -17.49 -4.26 12.00
N GLU A 245 -18.70 -3.79 12.33
CA GLU A 245 -19.94 -4.53 12.12
C GLU A 245 -20.14 -4.93 10.66
N MET A 246 -19.76 -4.07 9.72
CA MET A 246 -19.92 -4.30 8.27
C MET A 246 -18.99 -5.37 7.69
N ILE A 247 -17.80 -5.53 8.27
CA ILE A 247 -16.76 -6.47 7.80
C ILE A 247 -16.69 -7.75 8.63
N ALA A 248 -17.37 -7.79 9.78
CA ALA A 248 -17.39 -8.95 10.67
C ALA A 248 -18.23 -10.09 10.08
N ASN A 249 -17.66 -11.29 10.10
CA ASN A 249 -18.42 -12.52 9.90
C ASN A 249 -18.95 -13.00 11.27
N ARG A 250 -20.27 -12.85 11.51
CA ARG A 250 -20.88 -13.23 12.79
C ARG A 250 -20.95 -14.75 12.99
N GLY A 251 -20.92 -15.51 11.89
CA GLY A 251 -20.67 -16.96 11.89
C GLY A 251 -21.66 -17.82 12.69
N ASP A 252 -22.86 -17.31 12.99
CA ASP A 252 -23.92 -18.10 13.62
C ASP A 252 -24.94 -18.54 12.54
N ASP A 253 -25.20 -19.85 12.47
CA ASP A 253 -26.22 -20.44 11.60
C ASP A 253 -27.67 -20.01 12.00
N ASP A 254 -27.82 -19.32 13.15
CA ASP A 254 -29.08 -18.78 13.69
C ASP A 254 -29.33 -17.30 13.32
N ASP A 255 -28.41 -16.63 12.60
CA ASP A 255 -28.65 -15.28 12.12
C ASP A 255 -29.81 -15.28 11.10
N THR A 256 -30.87 -14.55 11.41
CA THR A 256 -32.03 -14.40 10.50
C THR A 256 -31.82 -13.34 9.43
N GLU A 257 -30.77 -12.53 9.55
CA GLU A 257 -30.49 -11.40 8.68
C GLU A 257 -29.25 -11.64 7.79
N PRO A 258 -29.29 -11.19 6.53
CA PRO A 258 -28.15 -11.33 5.62
C PRO A 258 -26.99 -10.42 6.03
N GLN A 259 -25.77 -10.96 5.97
CA GLN A 259 -24.51 -10.24 6.19
C GLN A 259 -23.88 -9.87 4.84
N PHE A 260 -23.59 -8.59 4.63
CA PHE A 260 -23.14 -8.08 3.33
C PHE A 260 -21.63 -8.04 3.12
N TRP A 261 -20.83 -8.44 4.11
CA TRP A 261 -19.36 -8.47 3.99
C TRP A 261 -18.85 -9.18 2.71
N PRO A 262 -19.51 -10.23 2.15
CA PRO A 262 -19.06 -10.85 0.90
C PRO A 262 -19.21 -9.96 -0.33
N LEU A 263 -20.10 -8.97 -0.29
CA LEU A 263 -20.38 -8.03 -1.38
C LEU A 263 -19.59 -6.73 -1.25
N ILE A 264 -18.82 -6.53 -0.19
CA ILE A 264 -18.01 -5.33 -0.05
C ILE A 264 -16.77 -5.46 -0.95
N LYS A 265 -16.66 -4.56 -1.92
CA LYS A 265 -15.55 -4.49 -2.87
C LYS A 265 -14.34 -3.82 -2.24
N VAL A 266 -14.56 -2.65 -1.63
CA VAL A 266 -13.53 -1.85 -0.96
C VAL A 266 -14.18 -0.96 0.10
N MET A 267 -13.48 -0.76 1.21
CA MET A 267 -13.82 0.24 2.21
C MET A 267 -12.79 1.36 2.18
N ARG A 268 -13.22 2.60 1.93
CA ARG A 268 -12.36 3.78 1.94
C ARG A 268 -12.65 4.64 3.14
N VAL A 269 -11.73 4.61 4.10
CA VAL A 269 -11.79 5.37 5.34
C VAL A 269 -11.03 6.68 5.17
N HIS A 270 -11.67 7.77 5.56
CA HIS A 270 -11.13 9.11 5.58
C HIS A 270 -11.10 9.61 7.02
N LEU A 271 -9.91 9.98 7.48
CA LEU A 271 -9.69 10.48 8.83
C LEU A 271 -8.51 11.46 8.86
N ASP A 272 -8.34 12.14 9.98
CA ASP A 272 -7.19 13.01 10.22
C ASP A 272 -6.05 12.20 10.87
N ALA A 273 -4.93 12.09 10.15
CA ALA A 273 -3.71 11.43 10.59
C ALA A 273 -2.51 11.94 9.78
N GLU A 274 -1.42 12.32 10.47
CA GLU A 274 -0.21 12.91 9.87
C GLU A 274 0.38 12.03 8.75
N VAL A 275 0.35 10.70 8.92
CA VAL A 275 0.87 9.76 7.91
C VAL A 275 0.16 9.84 6.55
N LEU A 276 -1.08 10.34 6.53
CA LEU A 276 -1.92 10.46 5.34
C LEU A 276 -1.74 11.81 4.62
N ASP A 277 -0.97 12.73 5.22
CA ASP A 277 -0.68 14.03 4.61
C ASP A 277 0.09 13.89 3.30
N GLY A 278 -0.15 14.82 2.39
CA GLY A 278 0.49 14.84 1.08
C GLY A 278 -0.05 13.79 0.11
N ASP A 279 -1.30 13.36 0.26
CA ASP A 279 -2.01 12.41 -0.63
C ASP A 279 -1.54 10.95 -0.53
N ALA A 280 -1.03 10.54 0.63
CA ALA A 280 -0.74 9.13 0.91
C ALA A 280 -2.04 8.34 1.14
N VAL A 281 -2.08 7.12 0.59
CA VAL A 281 -3.17 6.16 0.81
C VAL A 281 -2.57 4.88 1.33
N LEU A 282 -2.82 4.56 2.60
CA LEU A 282 -2.40 3.29 3.18
C LEU A 282 -3.47 2.25 2.86
N VAL A 283 -3.08 1.12 2.27
CA VAL A 283 -4.02 0.06 1.91
C VAL A 283 -3.71 -1.19 2.70
N ASP A 284 -4.69 -1.63 3.50
CA ASP A 284 -4.67 -2.93 4.14
C ASP A 284 -5.15 -4.00 3.17
N LEU A 285 -4.27 -4.91 2.77
CA LEU A 285 -4.63 -6.02 1.90
C LEU A 285 -4.82 -7.32 2.69
N PRO A 286 -5.78 -8.17 2.28
CA PRO A 286 -5.94 -9.51 2.83
C PRO A 286 -4.63 -10.31 2.75
N GLY A 287 -4.49 -11.30 3.65
CA GLY A 287 -3.22 -11.98 3.88
C GLY A 287 -2.66 -12.75 2.67
N LEU A 288 -1.35 -13.00 2.68
CA LEU A 288 -0.62 -13.69 1.59
C LEU A 288 -1.09 -15.13 1.29
N LYS A 289 -1.92 -15.73 2.15
CA LYS A 289 -2.45 -17.09 2.02
C LYS A 289 -3.98 -17.08 2.13
N ASP A 290 -4.61 -16.13 1.44
CA ASP A 290 -6.07 -16.13 1.34
C ASP A 290 -6.50 -17.20 0.32
N ASP A 291 -7.17 -18.25 0.78
CA ASP A 291 -7.69 -19.32 -0.07
C ASP A 291 -8.85 -18.84 -0.99
N ASN A 292 -9.31 -17.60 -0.83
CA ASN A 292 -10.33 -17.00 -1.66
C ASN A 292 -9.77 -16.38 -2.95
N ALA A 293 -10.08 -16.98 -4.10
CA ALA A 293 -9.62 -16.52 -5.41
C ALA A 293 -10.04 -15.07 -5.74
N ALA A 294 -11.25 -14.66 -5.36
CA ALA A 294 -11.73 -13.29 -5.56
C ALA A 294 -10.89 -12.27 -4.77
N ARG A 295 -10.51 -12.60 -3.53
CA ARG A 295 -9.68 -11.73 -2.68
C ARG A 295 -8.23 -11.67 -3.16
N ALA A 296 -7.70 -12.78 -3.67
CA ALA A 296 -6.39 -12.80 -4.31
C ALA A 296 -6.37 -11.90 -5.56
N ALA A 297 -7.43 -11.88 -6.37
CA ALA A 297 -7.55 -11.00 -7.54
C ALA A 297 -7.60 -9.51 -7.15
N VAL A 298 -8.39 -9.16 -6.12
CA VAL A 298 -8.43 -7.78 -5.59
C VAL A 298 -7.04 -7.34 -5.11
N ALA A 299 -6.37 -8.18 -4.31
CA ALA A 299 -5.02 -7.88 -3.83
C ALA A 299 -4.03 -7.69 -5.00
N GLN A 300 -4.10 -8.52 -6.05
CA GLN A 300 -3.27 -8.36 -7.26
C GLN A 300 -3.54 -7.04 -7.99
N GLY A 301 -4.80 -6.61 -8.10
CA GLY A 301 -5.18 -5.32 -8.67
C GLY A 301 -4.54 -4.15 -7.93
N TYR A 302 -4.56 -4.18 -6.59
CA TYR A 302 -3.86 -3.19 -5.77
C TYR A 302 -2.35 -3.24 -5.94
N LEU A 303 -1.76 -4.45 -5.98
CA LEU A 303 -0.32 -4.61 -6.17
C LEU A 303 0.16 -4.06 -7.52
N ALA A 304 -0.65 -4.12 -8.58
CA ALA A 304 -0.34 -3.52 -9.87
C ALA A 304 -0.37 -1.98 -9.82
N LYS A 305 -1.34 -1.39 -9.10
CA LYS A 305 -1.53 0.07 -8.99
C LYS A 305 -0.67 0.72 -7.89
N ALA A 306 -0.13 -0.07 -6.95
CA ALA A 306 0.62 0.44 -5.81
C ALA A 306 1.87 1.21 -6.22
N ASN A 307 2.11 2.37 -5.61
CA ASN A 307 3.34 3.13 -5.76
C ASN A 307 4.47 2.54 -4.91
N GLU A 308 4.12 1.99 -3.74
CA GLU A 308 5.02 1.27 -2.85
C GLU A 308 4.30 0.05 -2.29
N VAL A 309 5.04 -1.04 -2.11
CA VAL A 309 4.54 -2.24 -1.45
C VAL A 309 5.40 -2.52 -0.22
N ILE A 310 4.72 -2.67 0.92
CA ILE A 310 5.32 -2.93 2.22
C ILE A 310 4.96 -4.35 2.66
N ILE A 311 5.99 -5.18 2.79
CA ILE A 311 5.85 -6.56 3.27
C ILE A 311 5.99 -6.57 4.79
N VAL A 312 4.91 -6.84 5.49
CA VAL A 312 4.88 -7.01 6.94
C VAL A 312 5.10 -8.48 7.29
N SER A 313 6.16 -8.76 8.04
CA SER A 313 6.45 -10.09 8.58
C SER A 313 6.89 -9.99 10.03
N ARG A 314 6.63 -11.03 10.83
CA ARG A 314 7.16 -11.08 12.20
C ARG A 314 8.68 -11.15 12.14
N LEU A 315 9.38 -10.45 13.04
CA LEU A 315 10.85 -10.48 13.10
C LEU A 315 11.42 -11.91 13.08
N THR A 316 10.81 -12.83 13.85
CA THR A 316 11.23 -14.24 13.95
C THR A 316 11.02 -15.06 12.67
N ARG A 317 10.17 -14.60 11.75
CA ARG A 317 9.90 -15.25 10.46
C ARG A 317 10.55 -14.54 9.28
N ALA A 318 10.81 -13.24 9.39
CA ALA A 318 11.33 -12.43 8.29
C ALA A 318 12.67 -12.93 7.75
N LEU A 319 13.46 -13.62 8.57
CA LEU A 319 14.75 -14.21 8.20
C LEU A 319 14.67 -15.68 7.73
N THR A 320 13.47 -16.27 7.72
CA THR A 320 13.23 -17.67 7.32
C THR A 320 12.90 -17.80 5.84
N ASP A 321 13.20 -18.97 5.27
CA ASP A 321 12.89 -19.28 3.86
C ASP A 321 11.38 -19.44 3.61
N GLU A 322 10.55 -19.59 4.64
CA GLU A 322 9.09 -19.72 4.50
C GLU A 322 8.44 -18.42 4.00
N THR A 323 8.88 -17.27 4.53
CA THR A 323 8.32 -15.96 4.11
C THR A 323 8.71 -15.66 2.66
N THR A 324 9.96 -15.98 2.28
CA THR A 324 10.44 -15.79 0.90
C THR A 324 9.78 -16.76 -0.07
N ALA A 325 9.53 -18.02 0.34
CA ALA A 325 8.77 -18.99 -0.43
C ALA A 325 7.33 -18.52 -0.68
N ALA A 326 6.63 -18.03 0.34
CA ALA A 326 5.28 -17.52 0.19
C ALA A 326 5.21 -16.36 -0.82
N LEU A 327 6.13 -15.41 -0.75
CA LEU A 327 6.21 -14.30 -1.73
C LEU A 327 6.51 -14.80 -3.15
N ALA A 328 7.31 -15.86 -3.29
CA ALA A 328 7.60 -16.46 -4.60
C ALA A 328 6.39 -17.20 -5.18
N GLU A 329 5.68 -17.97 -4.37
CA GLU A 329 4.48 -18.73 -4.76
C GLU A 329 3.37 -17.82 -5.27
N MET A 330 3.20 -16.65 -4.65
CA MET A 330 2.22 -15.65 -5.08
C MET A 330 2.56 -14.97 -6.42
N GLY A 331 3.71 -15.30 -7.03
CA GLY A 331 4.18 -14.66 -8.26
C GLY A 331 4.64 -13.22 -8.04
N TYR A 332 4.72 -12.75 -6.78
CA TYR A 332 5.09 -11.37 -6.46
C TYR A 332 6.53 -11.06 -6.89
N THR A 333 7.43 -12.04 -6.79
CA THR A 333 8.81 -11.93 -7.30
C THR A 333 8.84 -11.69 -8.81
N LYS A 334 7.96 -12.35 -9.57
CA LYS A 334 7.82 -12.14 -11.02
C LYS A 334 7.19 -10.79 -11.31
N GLN A 335 6.13 -10.43 -10.59
CA GLN A 335 5.44 -9.15 -10.77
C GLN A 335 6.38 -7.96 -10.51
N LEU A 336 7.18 -8.00 -9.45
CA LEU A 336 8.22 -6.99 -9.19
C LEU A 336 9.20 -6.83 -10.37
N GLN A 337 9.62 -7.94 -10.98
CA GLN A 337 10.50 -7.93 -12.14
C GLN A 337 9.81 -7.37 -13.39
N PHE A 338 8.54 -7.71 -13.63
CA PHE A 338 7.74 -7.20 -14.75
C PHE A 338 7.45 -5.70 -14.61
N ASP A 339 7.10 -5.24 -13.40
CA ASP A 339 6.83 -3.83 -13.09
C ASP A 339 8.11 -2.97 -13.13
N GLY A 340 9.29 -3.59 -13.27
CA GLY A 340 10.58 -2.90 -13.22
C GLY A 340 10.88 -2.29 -11.84
N ARG A 341 10.19 -2.73 -10.79
CA ARG A 341 10.38 -2.26 -9.41
C ARG A 341 11.74 -2.73 -8.92
N ARG A 342 12.59 -1.76 -8.58
CA ARG A 342 13.95 -2.00 -8.07
C ARG A 342 14.05 -1.85 -6.56
N ARG A 343 12.94 -1.58 -5.87
CA ARG A 343 12.90 -1.38 -4.43
C ARG A 343 11.77 -2.21 -3.84
N ILE A 344 12.05 -2.85 -2.72
CA ILE A 344 11.05 -3.44 -1.85
C ILE A 344 11.24 -2.94 -0.42
N THR A 345 10.15 -2.83 0.31
CA THR A 345 10.18 -2.47 1.73
C THR A 345 9.68 -3.62 2.59
N ILE A 346 10.47 -4.00 3.58
CA ILE A 346 10.15 -5.05 4.56
C ILE A 346 9.97 -4.41 5.93
N VAL A 347 8.86 -4.67 6.58
CA VAL A 347 8.61 -4.25 7.96
C VAL A 347 8.58 -5.49 8.85
N CYS A 348 9.54 -5.56 9.76
CA CYS A 348 9.60 -6.58 10.79
C CYS A 348 8.78 -6.13 12.00
N SER A 349 7.63 -6.76 12.23
CA SER A 349 6.75 -6.51 13.36
C SER A 349 7.12 -7.36 14.58
N PHE A 350 6.45 -7.09 15.71
CA PHE A 350 6.68 -7.74 17.02
C PHE A 350 8.09 -7.54 17.57
N CYS A 351 8.72 -6.40 17.24
CA CYS A 351 10.06 -6.10 17.74
C CYS A 351 10.08 -5.76 19.23
N ASP A 352 8.92 -5.39 19.79
CA ASP A 352 8.60 -5.25 21.23
C ASP A 352 8.77 -6.58 21.99
N LEU A 353 8.49 -7.71 21.34
CA LEU A 353 8.61 -9.04 21.96
C LEU A 353 10.01 -9.64 21.86
N PHE A 354 10.99 -8.91 21.30
CA PHE A 354 12.33 -9.41 21.06
C PHE A 354 13.15 -9.52 22.35
N ARG A 355 13.43 -10.74 22.80
CA ARG A 355 14.09 -11.00 24.08
C ARG A 355 15.60 -11.20 23.92
N PRO A 356 16.39 -11.01 24.99
CA PRO A 356 17.82 -11.32 24.98
C PRO A 356 18.16 -12.76 24.59
N SER A 357 17.28 -13.73 24.91
CA SER A 357 17.40 -15.11 24.46
C SER A 357 17.37 -15.26 22.94
N ASP A 358 16.49 -14.51 22.29
CA ASP A 358 16.28 -14.54 20.85
C ASP A 358 17.50 -13.92 20.16
N ALA A 359 17.98 -12.79 20.68
CA ALA A 359 19.21 -12.15 20.24
C ALA A 359 20.43 -13.08 20.36
N ARG A 360 20.53 -13.86 21.45
CA ARG A 360 21.61 -14.84 21.63
C ARG A 360 21.58 -15.93 20.57
N GLN A 361 20.40 -16.41 20.20
CA GLN A 361 20.25 -17.43 19.16
C GLN A 361 20.57 -16.88 17.78
N GLU A 362 20.01 -15.70 17.44
CA GLU A 362 20.10 -15.10 16.12
C GLU A 362 21.51 -14.60 15.81
N PHE A 363 22.15 -13.94 16.79
CA PHE A 363 23.46 -13.31 16.62
C PHE A 363 24.62 -14.15 17.18
N LYS A 364 24.43 -15.46 17.37
CA LYS A 364 25.47 -16.38 17.88
C LYS A 364 26.79 -16.34 17.10
N ASN A 365 26.73 -16.00 15.81
CA ASN A 365 27.89 -15.92 14.93
C ASN A 365 28.61 -14.56 14.97
N VAL A 366 28.02 -13.55 15.63
CA VAL A 366 28.59 -12.22 15.77
C VAL A 366 29.51 -12.21 17.00
N LYS A 367 30.82 -12.41 16.77
CA LYS A 367 31.82 -12.58 17.84
C LYS A 367 31.78 -11.46 18.89
N ALA A 368 31.70 -10.20 18.45
CA ALA A 368 31.69 -9.03 19.34
C ALA A 368 30.45 -8.99 20.24
N PHE A 369 29.27 -9.31 19.68
CA PHE A 369 28.03 -9.45 20.44
C PHE A 369 28.12 -10.60 21.43
N SER A 370 28.54 -11.79 20.98
CA SER A 370 28.61 -12.97 21.84
C SER A 370 29.50 -12.74 23.06
N ALA A 371 30.68 -12.13 22.87
CA ALA A 371 31.58 -11.82 23.98
C ALA A 371 30.96 -10.85 24.98
N SER A 372 30.33 -9.78 24.51
CA SER A 372 29.68 -8.77 25.36
C SER A 372 28.46 -9.33 26.10
N TYR A 373 27.66 -10.17 25.43
CA TYR A 373 26.51 -10.85 26.00
C TYR A 373 26.91 -11.83 27.10
N ASP A 374 27.99 -12.60 26.87
CA ASP A 374 28.47 -13.60 27.83
C ASP A 374 29.06 -12.93 29.09
N GLU A 375 29.74 -11.79 28.93
CA GLU A 375 30.24 -10.98 30.05
C GLU A 375 29.10 -10.42 30.91
N LEU A 376 28.09 -9.79 30.30
CA LEU A 376 26.93 -9.28 31.03
C LEU A 376 26.14 -10.40 31.74
N ASN A 377 25.98 -11.56 31.09
CA ASN A 377 25.33 -12.71 31.72
C ASN A 377 26.16 -13.31 32.85
N LYS A 378 27.50 -13.26 32.76
CA LYS A 378 28.38 -13.69 33.85
C LYS A 378 28.22 -12.77 35.06
N GLN A 379 28.13 -11.45 34.85
CA GLN A 379 27.84 -10.48 35.91
C GLN A 379 26.47 -10.75 36.54
N LEU A 380 25.44 -11.00 35.73
CA LEU A 380 24.10 -11.35 36.23
C LEU A 380 24.09 -12.64 37.05
N LYS A 381 24.84 -13.67 36.63
CA LYS A 381 24.98 -14.94 37.35
C LYS A 381 25.82 -14.85 38.63
N ALA A 382 26.68 -13.84 38.74
CA ALA A 382 27.47 -13.61 39.95
C ALA A 382 26.62 -13.06 41.12
N ILE A 383 25.42 -12.53 40.82
CA ILE A 383 24.51 -12.00 41.82
C ILE A 383 23.83 -13.17 42.57
N PRO A 384 23.73 -13.12 43.92
CA PRO A 384 23.11 -14.18 44.70
C PRO A 384 21.64 -14.44 44.30
N PRO A 385 21.16 -15.69 44.34
CA PRO A 385 19.78 -16.02 44.00
C PRO A 385 18.78 -15.35 44.96
N ARG A 386 17.55 -15.12 44.49
CA ARG A 386 16.46 -14.44 45.26
C ARG A 386 16.25 -14.99 46.67
N LYS A 387 16.48 -16.29 46.90
CA LYS A 387 16.34 -16.92 48.23
C LYS A 387 17.40 -16.46 49.23
N GLU A 388 18.61 -16.18 48.76
CA GLU A 388 19.71 -15.68 49.59
C GLU A 388 19.61 -14.18 49.79
N LEU A 389 19.17 -13.45 48.75
CA LEU A 389 18.92 -12.01 48.86
C LEU A 389 17.90 -11.67 49.95
N ARG A 390 16.85 -12.48 50.13
CA ARG A 390 15.84 -12.31 51.20
C ARG A 390 16.41 -12.38 52.62
N LYS A 391 17.59 -12.98 52.80
CA LYS A 391 18.27 -13.11 54.11
C LYS A 391 19.18 -11.92 54.43
N LEU A 392 19.41 -11.02 53.46
CA LEU A 392 20.27 -9.85 53.61
C LEU A 392 19.50 -8.65 54.17
N SER A 393 20.22 -7.63 54.63
CA SER A 393 19.64 -6.35 55.06
C SER A 393 18.90 -5.66 53.92
N ALA A 394 17.87 -4.87 54.26
CA ALA A 394 17.08 -4.12 53.28
C ALA A 394 17.93 -3.23 52.36
N THR A 395 19.00 -2.63 52.89
CA THR A 395 19.96 -1.82 52.12
C THR A 395 20.68 -2.63 51.05
N LYS A 396 21.24 -3.79 51.40
CA LYS A 396 21.92 -4.69 50.44
C LYS A 396 20.96 -5.26 49.40
N GLN A 397 19.72 -5.55 49.80
CA GLN A 397 18.68 -5.98 48.86
C GLN A 397 18.39 -4.91 47.81
N GLN A 398 18.34 -3.64 48.21
CA GLN A 398 18.10 -2.52 47.31
C GLN A 398 19.29 -2.27 46.37
N GLU A 399 20.52 -2.43 46.85
CA GLU A 399 21.75 -2.35 46.03
C GLU A 399 21.75 -3.42 44.93
N PHE A 400 21.56 -4.70 45.29
CA PHE A 400 21.48 -5.78 44.31
C PHE A 400 20.30 -5.60 43.35
N LYS A 401 19.15 -5.08 43.81
CA LYS A 401 18.01 -4.78 42.93
C LYS A 401 18.40 -3.76 41.86
N LYS A 402 19.06 -2.66 42.26
CA LYS A 402 19.56 -1.63 41.34
C LYS A 402 20.62 -2.19 40.38
N GLU A 403 21.49 -3.07 40.86
CA GLU A 403 22.52 -3.71 40.04
C GLU A 403 21.90 -4.65 38.98
N ILE A 404 20.95 -5.50 39.37
CA ILE A 404 20.19 -6.37 38.44
C ILE A 404 19.50 -5.52 37.37
N GLU A 405 18.84 -4.43 37.77
CA GLU A 405 18.13 -3.54 36.86
C GLU A 405 19.09 -2.87 35.85
N ARG A 406 20.26 -2.40 36.31
CA ARG A 406 21.30 -1.84 35.43
C ARG A 406 21.83 -2.87 34.43
N ILE A 407 22.15 -4.09 34.88
CA ILE A 407 22.69 -5.14 34.00
C ILE A 407 21.63 -5.58 32.98
N ASN A 408 20.38 -5.74 33.41
CA ASN A 408 19.27 -6.07 32.50
C ASN A 408 19.05 -4.99 31.44
N LYS A 409 19.08 -3.71 31.83
CA LYS A 409 19.00 -2.58 30.89
C LYS A 409 20.15 -2.60 29.89
N ALA A 410 21.39 -2.78 30.37
CA ALA A 410 22.56 -2.88 29.50
C ALA A 410 22.49 -4.07 28.54
N LEU A 411 21.99 -5.22 29.00
CA LEU A 411 21.79 -6.41 28.18
C LEU A 411 20.72 -6.17 27.11
N GLN A 412 19.60 -5.54 27.47
CA GLN A 412 18.53 -5.20 26.55
C GLN A 412 19.00 -4.19 25.50
N ASP A 413 19.71 -3.14 25.90
CA ASP A 413 20.27 -2.14 24.98
C ASP A 413 21.29 -2.77 24.01
N LEU A 414 22.15 -3.67 24.49
CA LEU A 414 23.08 -4.43 23.63
C LEU A 414 22.32 -5.26 22.59
N CYS A 415 21.24 -5.95 22.99
CA CYS A 415 20.44 -6.78 22.10
C CYS A 415 19.70 -5.95 21.05
N LEU A 416 19.06 -4.84 21.46
CA LEU A 416 18.33 -3.95 20.56
C LEU A 416 19.27 -3.26 19.57
N LYS A 417 20.44 -2.81 20.02
CA LYS A 417 21.46 -2.23 19.13
C LYS A 417 21.92 -3.22 18.06
N ASN A 418 22.25 -4.46 18.47
CA ASN A 418 22.68 -5.47 17.51
C ASN A 418 21.54 -5.91 16.58
N ARG A 419 20.29 -5.92 17.08
CA ARG A 419 19.12 -6.16 16.23
C ARG A 419 19.04 -5.12 15.11
N ASP A 420 19.12 -3.84 15.46
CA ASP A 420 18.98 -2.73 14.50
C ASP A 420 20.15 -2.67 13.50
N GLU A 421 21.35 -3.11 13.90
CA GLU A 421 22.52 -3.18 13.01
C GLU A 421 22.53 -4.44 12.13
N GLN A 422 22.21 -5.62 12.69
CA GLN A 422 22.43 -6.90 12.02
C GLN A 422 21.23 -7.35 11.19
N VAL A 423 20.00 -7.14 11.66
CA VAL A 423 18.79 -7.65 10.97
C VAL A 423 18.64 -7.07 9.56
N PRO A 424 18.83 -5.76 9.30
CA PRO A 424 18.79 -5.21 7.93
C PRO A 424 19.79 -5.87 6.98
N ILE A 425 21.00 -6.17 7.45
CA ILE A 425 22.05 -6.85 6.68
C ILE A 425 21.61 -8.27 6.32
N LEU A 426 21.04 -8.99 7.29
CA LEU A 426 20.56 -10.35 7.10
C LEU A 426 19.37 -10.40 6.14
N LEU A 427 18.39 -9.50 6.28
CA LEU A 427 17.26 -9.36 5.35
C LEU A 427 17.74 -9.08 3.94
N THR A 428 18.67 -8.14 3.76
CA THR A 428 19.25 -7.84 2.46
C THR A 428 19.85 -9.11 1.84
N LYS A 429 20.63 -9.87 2.61
CA LYS A 429 21.24 -11.12 2.13
C LYS A 429 20.22 -12.19 1.75
N VAL A 430 19.14 -12.34 2.51
CA VAL A 430 18.09 -13.34 2.26
C VAL A 430 17.28 -12.96 1.01
N TYR A 431 16.78 -11.73 0.95
CA TYR A 431 15.87 -11.30 -0.13
C TYR A 431 16.60 -10.98 -1.44
N SER A 432 17.87 -10.56 -1.42
CA SER A 432 18.64 -10.37 -2.66
C SER A 432 18.88 -11.68 -3.41
N ARG A 433 18.89 -12.83 -2.72
CA ARG A 433 18.95 -14.14 -3.38
C ARG A 433 17.66 -14.47 -4.13
N LEU A 434 16.53 -14.03 -3.57
CA LEU A 434 15.21 -14.27 -4.15
C LEU A 434 14.92 -13.32 -5.32
N LEU A 435 15.22 -12.04 -5.14
CA LEU A 435 14.81 -10.95 -6.03
C LEU A 435 15.89 -10.51 -7.02
N GLY A 436 17.10 -11.06 -6.92
CA GLY A 436 18.26 -10.65 -7.70
C GLY A 436 19.01 -9.46 -7.08
N GLY A 437 20.32 -9.39 -7.35
CA GLY A 437 21.23 -8.45 -6.70
C GLY A 437 21.03 -6.96 -7.04
N SER A 438 20.19 -6.63 -8.02
CA SER A 438 19.87 -5.24 -8.39
C SER A 438 18.74 -4.63 -7.56
N THR A 439 18.07 -5.43 -6.73
CA THR A 439 16.91 -4.99 -5.94
C THR A 439 17.36 -4.41 -4.61
N ILE A 440 16.96 -3.16 -4.37
CA ILE A 440 17.20 -2.42 -3.13
C ILE A 440 16.18 -2.89 -2.09
N ILE A 441 16.67 -3.36 -0.95
CA ILE A 441 15.83 -3.85 0.15
C ILE A 441 15.90 -2.83 1.27
N LYS A 442 14.78 -2.17 1.54
CA LYS A 442 14.62 -1.29 2.70
C LYS A 442 13.95 -2.07 3.82
N SER A 443 14.40 -1.90 5.05
CA SER A 443 13.83 -2.60 6.19
C SER A 443 13.57 -1.69 7.39
N PHE A 444 12.46 -1.91 8.07
CA PHE A 444 12.11 -1.24 9.34
C PHE A 444 11.81 -2.29 10.40
N LEU A 445 12.26 -2.05 11.64
CA LEU A 445 12.07 -2.95 12.77
C LEU A 445 11.12 -2.28 13.77
N VAL A 446 9.84 -2.60 13.66
CA VAL A 446 8.77 -1.84 14.32
C VAL A 446 8.27 -2.51 15.59
N ALA A 447 8.14 -1.71 16.64
CA ALA A 447 7.53 -2.09 17.92
C ALA A 447 6.17 -1.38 18.06
N SER A 448 5.17 -1.85 17.31
CA SER A 448 3.87 -1.19 17.21
C SER A 448 3.12 -1.13 18.54
N LYS A 449 3.22 -2.18 19.38
CA LYS A 449 2.54 -2.21 20.69
C LYS A 449 3.18 -1.26 21.69
N ASP A 450 4.50 -1.29 21.83
CA ASP A 450 5.23 -0.31 22.64
C ASP A 450 4.89 1.13 22.21
N TYR A 451 4.75 1.39 20.90
CA TYR A 451 4.36 2.70 20.40
C TYR A 451 2.93 3.11 20.81
N GLN A 452 1.96 2.21 20.68
CA GLN A 452 0.57 2.47 21.09
C GLN A 452 0.44 2.68 22.61
N ASP A 453 1.18 1.91 23.41
CA ASP A 453 1.16 1.98 24.87
C ASP A 453 1.72 3.32 25.41
N LEU A 454 2.52 4.04 24.60
CA LEU A 454 3.05 5.36 24.95
C LEU A 454 1.99 6.48 24.84
N GLN A 455 0.78 6.21 24.33
CA GLN A 455 -0.36 7.16 24.24
C GLN A 455 0.01 8.54 23.66
N ILE A 456 0.94 8.58 22.70
CA ILE A 456 1.55 9.81 22.17
C ILE A 456 0.51 10.78 21.60
N GLY A 457 -0.58 10.26 21.02
CA GLY A 457 -1.66 11.06 20.43
C GLY A 457 -2.43 11.96 21.40
N GLN A 458 -2.17 11.89 22.71
CA GLN A 458 -2.78 12.79 23.69
C GLN A 458 -1.88 13.96 24.12
N PHE A 459 -0.55 13.90 23.91
CA PHE A 459 0.41 14.87 24.48
C PHE A 459 1.70 15.07 23.64
N GLU A 460 1.60 15.35 22.34
CA GLU A 460 2.79 15.55 21.48
C GLU A 460 3.72 16.69 21.95
N ASP A 461 3.17 17.74 22.57
CA ASP A 461 3.91 18.94 22.97
C ASP A 461 4.62 18.83 24.34
N GLU A 462 4.42 17.75 25.10
CA GLU A 462 4.95 17.57 26.46
C GLU A 462 5.76 16.27 26.66
N LEU A 463 6.32 15.69 25.61
CA LEU A 463 7.16 14.48 25.75
C LEU A 463 8.50 14.81 26.41
N ASP A 464 8.80 14.13 27.51
CA ASP A 464 10.12 14.21 28.14
C ASP A 464 11.21 13.61 27.23
N PRO A 465 12.49 14.02 27.35
CA PRO A 465 13.57 13.55 26.48
C PRO A 465 13.74 12.02 26.45
N GLU A 466 13.46 11.33 27.55
CA GLU A 466 13.52 9.85 27.62
C GLU A 466 12.37 9.19 26.86
N GLU A 467 11.17 9.78 26.88
CA GLU A 467 10.02 9.31 26.12
C GLU A 467 10.25 9.51 24.63
N SER A 468 10.74 10.68 24.21
CA SER A 468 11.10 10.94 22.81
C SER A 468 12.12 9.93 22.26
N ILE A 469 13.11 9.53 23.07
CA ILE A 469 14.06 8.48 22.69
C ILE A 469 13.33 7.13 22.55
N THR A 470 12.46 6.80 23.49
CA THR A 470 11.71 5.52 23.49
C THR A 470 10.78 5.43 22.27
N VAL A 471 10.06 6.51 21.95
CA VAL A 471 9.26 6.66 20.73
C VAL A 471 10.10 6.40 19.47
N LYS A 472 11.28 7.02 19.36
CA LYS A 472 12.19 6.81 18.22
C LYS A 472 12.70 5.37 18.11
N ARG A 473 12.88 4.67 19.24
CA ARG A 473 13.32 3.26 19.25
C ARG A 473 12.28 2.30 18.68
N THR A 474 11.00 2.68 18.66
CA THR A 474 9.93 1.86 18.05
C THR A 474 9.99 1.83 16.53
N GLN A 475 10.72 2.78 15.91
CA GLN A 475 10.80 3.02 14.47
C GLN A 475 9.46 3.31 13.75
N ILE A 476 8.34 3.44 14.48
CA ILE A 476 7.06 3.85 13.89
C ILE A 476 7.14 5.26 13.28
N PRO A 477 7.72 6.29 13.97
CA PRO A 477 7.87 7.61 13.35
C PRO A 477 8.74 7.60 12.09
N LEU A 478 9.78 6.76 12.06
CA LEU A 478 10.66 6.62 10.90
C LEU A 478 9.92 5.99 9.71
N LEU A 479 9.05 5.01 9.97
CA LEU A 479 8.20 4.41 8.94
C LEU A 479 7.10 5.38 8.48
N ARG A 480 6.54 6.19 9.38
CA ARG A 480 5.59 7.26 9.05
C ARG A 480 6.20 8.29 8.11
N GLU A 481 7.38 8.82 8.45
CA GLU A 481 8.13 9.76 7.60
C GLU A 481 8.41 9.13 6.22
N TYR A 482 8.75 7.84 6.19
CA TYR A 482 8.91 7.12 4.92
C TYR A 482 7.62 7.10 4.10
N CYS A 483 6.48 6.79 4.72
CA CYS A 483 5.19 6.75 4.03
C CYS A 483 4.81 8.12 3.45
N MET A 484 4.97 9.20 4.23
CA MET A 484 4.67 10.57 3.82
C MET A 484 5.57 11.07 2.67
N ARG A 485 6.77 10.50 2.53
CA ARG A 485 7.68 10.85 1.43
C ARG A 485 7.31 10.24 0.10
N ILE A 486 6.62 9.09 0.10
CA ILE A 486 6.29 8.36 -1.13
C ILE A 486 5.46 9.23 -2.09
N PRO A 487 4.36 9.90 -1.69
CA PRO A 487 3.62 10.79 -2.58
C PRO A 487 4.49 11.86 -3.22
N MET A 488 5.37 12.50 -2.44
CA MET A 488 6.28 13.52 -2.95
C MET A 488 7.25 12.95 -3.99
N GLU A 489 7.82 11.77 -3.74
CA GLU A 489 8.68 11.07 -4.71
C GLU A 489 7.91 10.77 -6.02
N GLN A 490 6.64 10.40 -5.93
CA GLN A 490 5.77 10.17 -7.09
C GLN A 490 5.44 11.47 -7.84
N LYS A 491 5.08 12.55 -7.14
CA LYS A 491 4.83 13.87 -7.75
C LYS A 491 6.07 14.35 -8.51
N VAL A 492 7.26 14.22 -7.94
CA VAL A 492 8.54 14.55 -8.60
C VAL A 492 8.79 13.68 -9.83
N TYR A 493 8.54 12.37 -9.75
CA TYR A 493 8.72 11.45 -10.87
C TYR A 493 7.77 11.79 -12.03
N ARG A 494 6.48 11.99 -11.75
CA ARG A 494 5.47 12.40 -12.74
C ARG A 494 5.82 13.74 -13.37
N MET A 495 6.26 14.69 -12.56
CA MET A 495 6.72 15.99 -13.04
C MET A 495 7.88 15.85 -14.02
N LYS A 496 8.91 15.06 -13.68
CA LYS A 496 10.03 14.80 -14.58
C LYS A 496 9.59 14.19 -15.90
N TYR A 497 8.67 13.22 -15.85
CA TYR A 497 8.10 12.60 -17.06
C TYR A 497 7.31 13.60 -17.90
N PHE A 498 6.43 14.38 -17.26
CA PHE A 498 5.66 15.46 -17.86
C PHE A 498 6.57 16.44 -18.59
N ILE A 499 7.59 16.95 -17.91
CA ILE A 499 8.58 17.89 -18.49
C ILE A 499 9.27 17.30 -19.71
N ASN A 500 9.72 16.04 -19.63
CA ASN A 500 10.38 15.39 -20.76
C ASN A 500 9.46 15.30 -21.98
N ASN A 501 8.17 15.04 -21.77
CA ASN A 501 7.20 14.99 -22.86
C ASN A 501 6.85 16.38 -23.38
N VAL A 502 6.79 17.39 -22.51
CA VAL A 502 6.68 18.79 -22.92
C VAL A 502 7.83 19.20 -23.84
N TRP A 503 9.07 18.83 -23.50
CA TRP A 503 10.24 19.08 -24.37
C TRP A 503 10.18 18.33 -25.70
N ARG A 504 9.69 17.09 -25.72
CA ARG A 504 9.48 16.33 -26.96
C ARG A 504 8.41 16.97 -27.84
N ALA A 505 7.29 17.39 -27.24
CA ALA A 505 6.22 18.11 -27.93
C ALA A 505 6.72 19.43 -28.53
N PHE A 506 7.52 20.19 -27.77
CA PHE A 506 8.18 21.41 -28.27
C PHE A 506 9.06 21.10 -29.49
N GLY A 507 9.96 20.12 -29.39
CA GLY A 507 10.85 19.77 -30.49
C GLY A 507 10.11 19.33 -31.75
N ALA A 508 9.06 18.51 -31.59
CA ALA A 508 8.25 18.03 -32.69
C ALA A 508 7.40 19.14 -33.34
N THR A 509 6.78 20.00 -32.54
CA THR A 509 5.99 21.14 -33.04
C THR A 509 6.87 22.14 -33.77
N ARG A 510 8.05 22.45 -33.21
CA ARG A 510 9.04 23.31 -33.87
C ARG A 510 9.49 22.73 -35.21
N PHE A 511 9.82 21.44 -35.25
CA PHE A 511 10.20 20.76 -36.50
C PHE A 511 9.09 20.85 -37.54
N LEU A 512 7.83 20.59 -37.16
CA LEU A 512 6.68 20.72 -38.06
C LEU A 512 6.52 22.14 -38.61
N VAL A 513 6.66 23.17 -37.76
CA VAL A 513 6.55 24.58 -38.17
C VAL A 513 7.70 25.00 -39.09
N GLU A 514 8.91 24.51 -38.85
CA GLU A 514 10.08 24.75 -39.69
C GLU A 514 9.96 24.03 -41.05
N ASP A 515 9.47 22.78 -41.07
CA ASP A 515 9.29 21.95 -42.27
C ASP A 515 8.13 22.43 -43.16
N LEU A 516 7.05 22.92 -42.54
CA LEU A 516 5.88 23.44 -43.26
C LEU A 516 6.16 24.72 -44.06
N GLY A 517 7.34 25.33 -43.90
CA GLY A 517 7.90 26.31 -44.82
C GLY A 517 6.84 27.27 -45.39
N THR A 518 6.79 27.40 -46.72
CA THR A 518 5.95 28.35 -47.48
C THR A 518 4.44 28.13 -47.42
N SER A 519 3.96 27.04 -46.81
CA SER A 519 2.52 26.74 -46.70
C SER A 519 1.80 27.59 -45.64
N LEU A 520 2.56 28.08 -44.66
CA LEU A 520 2.09 29.02 -43.63
C LEU A 520 2.57 30.44 -43.96
N SER A 521 1.68 31.42 -43.80
CA SER A 521 2.05 32.83 -43.94
C SER A 521 3.17 33.19 -42.95
N GLN A 522 4.10 34.04 -43.39
CA GLN A 522 5.29 34.42 -42.61
C GLN A 522 4.92 34.91 -41.20
N ASN A 523 3.85 35.69 -41.10
CA ASN A 523 3.37 36.28 -39.84
C ASN A 523 2.85 35.21 -38.86
N ILE A 524 2.16 34.17 -39.36
CA ILE A 524 1.68 33.06 -38.51
C ILE A 524 2.87 32.22 -38.02
N ARG A 525 3.83 31.93 -38.90
CA ARG A 525 5.03 31.17 -38.55
C ARG A 525 5.87 31.89 -37.48
N ASP A 526 6.07 33.19 -37.65
CA ASP A 526 6.85 34.01 -36.71
C ASP A 526 6.17 34.11 -35.34
N ASN A 527 4.84 34.21 -35.29
CA ASN A 527 4.08 34.20 -34.04
C ASN A 527 4.17 32.85 -33.31
N ILE A 528 4.01 31.73 -34.02
CA ILE A 528 4.13 30.38 -33.43
C ILE A 528 5.55 30.15 -32.90
N CYS A 529 6.58 30.49 -33.68
CA CYS A 529 7.97 30.40 -33.24
C CYS A 529 8.26 31.28 -32.02
N ALA A 530 7.74 32.52 -31.98
CA ALA A 530 7.92 33.42 -30.85
C ALA A 530 7.27 32.90 -29.57
N ASP A 531 6.07 32.32 -29.66
CA ASP A 531 5.37 31.73 -28.51
C ASP A 531 6.05 30.45 -28.01
N LEU A 532 6.49 29.59 -28.94
CA LEU A 532 7.30 28.40 -28.65
C LEU A 532 8.61 28.81 -27.95
N GLU A 533 9.33 29.80 -28.46
CA GLU A 533 10.57 30.29 -27.84
C GLU A 533 10.36 30.94 -26.47
N ARG A 534 9.27 31.70 -26.29
CA ARG A 534 8.94 32.32 -25.01
C ARG A 534 8.72 31.26 -23.94
N ALA A 535 7.97 30.21 -24.28
CA ALA A 535 7.72 29.11 -23.37
C ALA A 535 8.96 28.24 -23.10
N ALA A 536 9.79 27.97 -24.11
CA ALA A 536 11.06 27.27 -23.93
C ALA A 536 12.04 28.06 -23.04
N LYS A 537 12.07 29.40 -23.15
CA LYS A 537 12.87 30.28 -22.28
C LYS A 537 12.34 30.30 -20.84
N SER A 538 11.02 30.32 -20.64
CA SER A 538 10.41 30.17 -19.31
C SER A 538 10.80 28.82 -18.70
N MET A 539 10.65 27.72 -19.42
CA MET A 539 11.06 26.39 -18.96
C MET A 539 12.57 26.28 -18.66
N GLN A 540 13.46 26.75 -19.54
CA GLN A 540 14.91 26.73 -19.30
C GLN A 540 15.34 27.52 -18.06
N LYS A 541 14.68 28.65 -17.76
CA LYS A 541 14.93 29.41 -16.53
C LYS A 541 14.58 28.61 -15.29
N VAL A 542 13.53 27.80 -15.34
CA VAL A 542 13.12 26.97 -14.21
C VAL A 542 14.01 25.71 -14.08
N PHE A 543 14.49 25.14 -15.19
CA PHE A 543 15.37 23.95 -15.18
C PHE A 543 16.84 24.19 -14.87
N LYS A 544 17.34 25.43 -14.94
CA LYS A 544 18.71 25.79 -14.53
C LYS A 544 18.96 25.74 -13.02
N ILE A 545 17.95 25.41 -12.22
CA ILE A 545 18.09 25.16 -10.79
C ILE A 545 18.39 23.66 -10.63
N PRO A 546 19.48 23.26 -9.96
CA PRO A 546 19.92 21.87 -9.93
C PRO A 546 18.79 20.97 -9.46
N PHE A 547 18.28 20.15 -10.37
CA PHE A 547 17.50 18.97 -10.03
C PHE A 547 18.35 18.18 -9.04
N PHE A 548 17.79 17.87 -7.87
CA PHE A 548 18.46 17.13 -6.81
C PHE A 548 19.31 15.99 -7.38
N PRO A 549 20.60 15.85 -6.99
CA PRO A 549 21.36 14.67 -7.34
C PRO A 549 20.63 13.47 -6.76
N TYR A 550 20.19 12.60 -7.66
CA TYR A 550 19.39 11.39 -7.39
C TYR A 550 20.07 10.44 -6.38
N ASP A 551 21.36 10.62 -6.14
CA ASP A 551 22.20 9.75 -5.30
C ASP A 551 22.15 10.04 -3.79
N ARG A 552 21.24 10.90 -3.31
CA ARG A 552 21.14 11.21 -1.86
C ARG A 552 19.73 11.16 -1.26
N LEU A 553 18.75 10.58 -1.96
CA LEU A 553 17.38 10.37 -1.44
C LEU A 553 16.89 8.93 -1.57
N ILE A 554 17.80 7.96 -1.80
CA ILE A 554 17.52 6.52 -1.69
C ILE A 554 18.16 5.99 -0.42
#